data_AF-A0AB37IDJ7-F1
#
_entry.id   AF-A0AB37IDJ7-F1
#
_cell.length_a   1.000
_cell.length_b   1.000
_cell.length_c   1.000
_cell.angle_alpha   90.00
_cell.angle_beta   90.00
_cell.angle_gamma   90.00
#
_symmetry.space_group_name_H-M   'P 1'
#
loop_
_entity.id
_entity.type
_entity.pdbx_description
1 polymer ?
#
loop_
_entity_poly.entity_id
_entity_poly.type
_entity_poly.pdbx_seq_one_letter_code
_entity_poly.pdbx_strand_id
1 'polypeptide(L)'
;MKKIFLIGLSVLFFGCLFSTNVQAQEVIKKEIFSIPEPTWIFNAGMNKGKNHDRQDLGFILPENVELRIRQTNKQFKNKLRLRLLGNASSIEKSILVDSEWVSISADNPLVPFIDTPYGEEAAQIEYEIVTSERIKPLPVYSYHGDDTMFLSMWDKFDAEYALIKGPDFQLLVPKNDKEKVRNLKDYRSLDELIEHYIELFGYYNQIAGFDNSSKENQNGVNRFFLKADKNGGVGAYYSSEWAANSYSTVECWLTEDSWKVLHEIAHGYQAGFDNIGMYTGEVSNNLFGVQYQYLIYGKEADEKGWLFNYGKKEEV
;
A
#
# COMPACT_ATOMS: atom_id res chain seq x y z
N MET A 1 -81.83 -20.97 36.84
CA MET A 1 -80.36 -21.16 36.87
C MET A 1 -79.72 -20.25 35.84
N LYS A 2 -78.97 -19.23 36.30
CA LYS A 2 -77.78 -18.59 35.71
C LYS A 2 -77.67 -17.18 36.32
N LYS A 3 -76.76 -17.06 37.29
CA LYS A 3 -76.30 -15.77 37.84
C LYS A 3 -75.35 -15.16 36.82
N ILE A 4 -75.56 -13.89 36.46
CA ILE A 4 -74.62 -13.10 35.66
C ILE A 4 -73.76 -12.33 36.66
N PHE A 5 -72.48 -12.70 36.73
CA PHE A 5 -71.43 -11.98 37.46
C PHE A 5 -70.81 -10.97 36.49
N LEU A 6 -70.88 -9.67 36.80
CA LEU A 6 -69.98 -8.66 36.26
C LEU A 6 -68.78 -8.55 37.23
N ILE A 7 -67.58 -8.82 36.74
CA ILE A 7 -66.32 -8.47 37.43
C ILE A 7 -65.46 -7.70 36.45
N GLY A 8 -64.97 -6.56 36.92
CA GLY A 8 -64.33 -5.50 36.15
C GLY A 8 -63.02 -5.89 35.47
N LEU A 9 -62.80 -5.25 34.32
CA LEU A 9 -61.61 -5.34 33.51
C LEU A 9 -60.53 -4.42 34.08
N SER A 10 -59.52 -4.99 34.73
CA SER A 10 -58.34 -4.26 35.19
C SER A 10 -57.41 -3.98 34.00
N VAL A 11 -57.27 -2.70 33.65
CA VAL A 11 -56.33 -2.22 32.62
C VAL A 11 -54.92 -2.20 33.22
N LEU A 12 -54.09 -3.17 32.82
CA LEU A 12 -52.65 -3.19 33.09
C LEU A 12 -51.94 -2.35 32.02
N PHE A 13 -51.54 -1.13 32.39
CA PHE A 13 -50.56 -0.34 31.64
C PHE A 13 -49.17 -0.98 31.83
N PHE A 14 -48.74 -1.81 30.90
CA PHE A 14 -47.32 -2.15 30.76
C PHE A 14 -46.64 -1.00 30.01
N GLY A 15 -45.86 -0.20 30.75
CA GLY A 15 -45.01 0.81 30.16
C GLY A 15 -44.03 0.15 29.20
N CYS A 16 -44.11 0.54 27.92
CA CYS A 16 -43.05 0.28 26.96
C CYS A 16 -41.80 1.02 27.43
N LEU A 17 -40.91 0.30 28.11
CA LEU A 17 -39.51 0.68 28.22
C LEU A 17 -38.97 0.69 26.79
N PHE A 18 -38.76 1.89 26.25
CA PHE A 18 -37.99 2.09 25.05
C PHE A 18 -36.58 1.54 25.34
N SER A 19 -36.31 0.32 24.89
CA SER A 19 -34.95 -0.19 24.77
C SER A 19 -34.26 0.70 23.74
N THR A 20 -33.43 1.62 24.22
CA THR A 20 -32.41 2.23 23.37
C THR A 20 -31.56 1.09 22.85
N ASN A 21 -31.76 0.71 21.59
CA ASN A 21 -30.82 -0.13 20.85
C ASN A 21 -29.55 0.70 20.71
N VAL A 22 -28.69 0.68 21.73
CA VAL A 22 -27.28 1.00 21.58
C VAL A 22 -26.74 -0.14 20.74
N GLN A 23 -26.71 0.06 19.43
CA GLN A 23 -26.08 -0.86 18.51
C GLN A 23 -24.60 -0.82 18.87
N ALA A 24 -24.13 -1.82 19.61
CA ALA A 24 -22.74 -1.94 19.98
C ALA A 24 -21.92 -1.96 18.68
N GLN A 25 -20.92 -1.08 18.61
CA GLN A 25 -20.03 -1.00 17.47
C GLN A 25 -19.28 -2.33 17.35
N GLU A 26 -19.27 -2.91 16.15
CA GLU A 26 -18.65 -4.23 15.95
C GLU A 26 -17.12 -4.09 16.05
N VAL A 27 -16.53 -4.76 17.04
CA VAL A 27 -15.08 -4.87 17.19
C VAL A 27 -14.58 -5.99 16.28
N ILE A 28 -13.77 -5.62 15.30
CA ILE A 28 -13.19 -6.54 14.32
C ILE A 28 -11.80 -6.94 14.79
N LYS A 29 -11.49 -8.24 14.69
CA LYS A 29 -10.15 -8.80 14.96
C LYS A 29 -9.42 -9.10 13.67
N LYS A 30 -8.14 -8.75 13.61
CA LYS A 30 -7.29 -9.06 12.46
C LYS A 30 -5.88 -9.44 12.90
N GLU A 31 -5.36 -10.51 12.33
CA GLU A 31 -3.94 -10.87 12.44
C GLU A 31 -3.12 -9.99 11.50
N ILE A 32 -1.96 -9.55 11.99
CA ILE A 32 -0.96 -8.79 11.26
C ILE A 32 0.32 -9.63 11.25
N PHE A 33 0.64 -10.23 10.12
CA PHE A 33 1.82 -11.07 10.01
C PHE A 33 3.10 -10.23 10.13
N SER A 34 4.16 -10.85 10.64
CA SER A 34 5.51 -10.30 10.61
C SER A 34 6.32 -10.96 9.49
N ILE A 35 7.36 -10.27 9.03
CA ILE A 35 8.33 -10.81 8.08
C ILE A 35 9.75 -10.80 8.65
N PRO A 36 10.64 -11.70 8.20
CA PRO A 36 12.05 -11.64 8.59
C PRO A 36 12.69 -10.31 8.20
N GLU A 37 13.50 -9.74 9.10
CA GLU A 37 14.28 -8.54 8.77
C GLU A 37 15.50 -8.93 7.92
N PRO A 38 15.63 -8.44 6.67
CA PRO A 38 16.80 -8.71 5.84
C PRO A 38 17.96 -7.81 6.28
N THR A 39 18.47 -8.03 7.50
CA THR A 39 19.49 -7.19 8.14
C THR A 39 20.76 -7.04 7.31
N TRP A 40 21.13 -8.04 6.49
CA TRP A 40 22.28 -7.94 5.59
C TRP A 40 22.08 -6.87 4.49
N ILE A 41 20.87 -6.71 3.95
CA ILE A 41 20.53 -5.66 2.99
C ILE A 41 20.65 -4.29 3.67
N PHE A 42 20.04 -4.15 4.84
CA PHE A 42 19.99 -2.88 5.55
C PHE A 42 21.36 -2.46 6.11
N ASN A 43 22.17 -3.41 6.57
CA ASN A 43 23.52 -3.16 7.06
C ASN A 43 24.49 -2.83 5.93
N ALA A 44 24.23 -3.29 4.70
CA ALA A 44 24.94 -2.83 3.50
C ALA A 44 24.53 -1.39 3.10
N GLY A 45 23.57 -0.79 3.82
CA GLY A 45 23.06 0.57 3.63
C GLY A 45 21.99 0.71 2.55
N MET A 46 21.57 -0.40 1.93
CA MET A 46 20.42 -0.40 1.02
C MET A 46 19.13 -0.28 1.82
N ASN A 47 18.23 0.61 1.37
CA ASN A 47 16.93 0.82 2.02
C ASN A 47 15.79 0.04 1.35
N LYS A 48 16.08 -0.80 0.35
CA LYS A 48 15.17 -1.59 -0.49
C LYS A 48 13.85 -1.93 0.20
N GLY A 49 12.82 -1.09 0.03
CA GLY A 49 11.48 -1.26 0.57
C GLY A 49 11.38 -1.38 2.11
N LYS A 50 12.35 -0.87 2.88
CA LYS A 50 12.51 -1.12 4.31
C LYS A 50 11.27 -0.83 5.16
N ASN A 51 10.53 0.25 4.90
CA ASN A 51 9.27 0.53 5.59
C ASN A 51 8.09 0.61 4.61
N HIS A 52 8.19 -0.11 3.50
CA HIS A 52 7.20 -0.06 2.41
C HIS A 52 6.13 -1.14 2.57
N ASP A 53 6.48 -2.36 3.00
CA ASP A 53 5.53 -3.46 3.08
C ASP A 53 4.39 -3.16 4.06
N ARG A 54 3.15 -3.35 3.61
CA ARG A 54 1.96 -2.96 4.36
C ARG A 54 0.82 -3.97 4.25
N GLN A 55 0.01 -4.01 5.30
CA GLN A 55 -1.22 -4.77 5.39
C GLN A 55 -2.40 -3.81 5.47
N ASP A 56 -3.21 -3.72 4.41
CA ASP A 56 -4.44 -2.94 4.39
C ASP A 56 -5.48 -3.51 5.36
N LEU A 57 -6.36 -2.68 5.92
CA LEU A 57 -7.50 -3.17 6.71
C LEU A 57 -8.72 -3.55 5.84
N GLY A 58 -8.65 -3.36 4.52
CA GLY A 58 -9.66 -3.81 3.55
C GLY A 58 -10.83 -2.85 3.32
N PHE A 59 -10.73 -1.61 3.80
CA PHE A 59 -11.79 -0.60 3.64
C PHE A 59 -11.21 0.80 3.38
N ILE A 60 -12.08 1.74 3.01
CA ILE A 60 -11.77 3.17 2.93
C ILE A 60 -12.40 3.84 4.14
N LEU A 61 -11.58 4.47 4.99
CA LEU A 61 -12.07 5.25 6.13
C LEU A 61 -12.65 6.57 5.59
N PRO A 62 -13.95 6.86 5.80
CA PRO A 62 -14.55 8.10 5.36
C PRO A 62 -13.95 9.32 6.07
N GLU A 63 -14.12 10.50 5.48
CA GLU A 63 -13.73 11.75 6.12
C GLU A 63 -14.43 11.93 7.48
N ASN A 64 -13.71 12.46 8.46
CA ASN A 64 -14.18 12.75 9.81
C ASN A 64 -14.75 11.55 10.59
N VAL A 65 -14.59 10.33 10.09
CA VAL A 65 -14.94 9.10 10.82
C VAL A 65 -13.73 8.61 11.61
N GLU A 66 -13.94 8.30 12.88
CA GLU A 66 -12.89 7.81 13.76
C GLU A 66 -12.68 6.30 13.58
N LEU A 67 -11.42 5.89 13.42
CA LEU A 67 -10.97 4.52 13.56
C LEU A 67 -10.31 4.37 14.93
N ARG A 68 -10.90 3.53 15.78
CA ARG A 68 -10.31 3.13 17.06
C ARG A 68 -9.61 1.79 16.88
N ILE A 69 -8.40 1.66 17.40
CA ILE A 69 -7.59 0.46 17.24
C ILE A 69 -6.71 0.22 18.47
N ARG A 70 -6.43 -1.06 18.75
CA ARG A 70 -5.39 -1.51 19.68
C ARG A 70 -4.76 -2.82 19.20
N GLN A 71 -3.60 -3.12 19.73
CA GLN A 71 -2.89 -4.38 19.59
C GLN A 71 -3.22 -5.27 20.79
N THR A 72 -3.49 -6.56 20.58
CA THR A 72 -3.96 -7.47 21.64
C THR A 72 -3.04 -8.67 21.88
N ASN A 73 -2.14 -9.00 20.94
CA ASN A 73 -1.20 -10.10 21.14
C ASN A 73 -0.08 -9.71 22.11
N LYS A 74 -0.15 -10.23 23.34
CA LYS A 74 0.84 -9.98 24.40
C LYS A 74 2.26 -10.46 24.09
N GLN A 75 2.45 -11.37 23.13
CA GLN A 75 3.79 -11.84 22.74
C GLN A 75 4.49 -10.85 21.81
N PHE A 76 3.75 -10.09 21.02
CA PHE A 76 4.29 -9.02 20.20
C PHE A 76 4.68 -7.82 21.08
N LYS A 77 5.96 -7.42 21.03
CA LYS A 77 6.53 -6.38 21.92
C LYS A 77 6.71 -5.01 21.27
N ASN A 78 6.66 -4.95 19.94
CA ASN A 78 6.83 -3.71 19.20
C ASN A 78 5.50 -2.93 19.16
N LYS A 79 5.59 -1.64 18.82
CA LYS A 79 4.39 -0.87 18.44
C LYS A 79 4.15 -1.04 16.95
N LEU A 80 2.89 -1.19 16.57
CA LEU A 80 2.50 -1.14 15.16
C LEU A 80 2.37 0.33 14.73
N ARG A 81 2.63 0.61 13.45
CA ARG A 81 2.34 1.92 12.85
C ARG A 81 1.13 1.79 11.94
N LEU A 82 0.05 2.46 12.31
CA LEU A 82 -1.13 2.63 11.45
C LEU A 82 -0.96 3.91 10.63
N ARG A 83 -1.26 3.82 9.33
CA ARG A 83 -1.25 4.94 8.40
C ARG A 83 -2.59 5.05 7.69
N LEU A 84 -3.08 6.26 7.54
CA LEU A 84 -4.17 6.60 6.62
C LEU A 84 -3.53 7.19 5.37
N LEU A 85 -3.56 6.44 4.25
CA LEU A 85 -2.87 6.78 3.01
C LEU A 85 -3.85 7.07 1.87
N GLY A 86 -3.42 7.94 0.96
CA GLY A 86 -4.15 8.36 -0.23
C GLY A 86 -3.20 8.74 -1.36
N ASN A 87 -3.51 9.77 -2.12
CA ASN A 87 -2.69 10.27 -3.23
C ASN A 87 -2.07 11.66 -2.99
N ALA A 88 -1.99 12.10 -1.73
CA ALA A 88 -1.50 13.40 -1.32
C ALA A 88 -0.96 13.34 0.11
N SER A 89 0.35 13.42 0.30
CA SER A 89 0.98 13.29 1.62
C SER A 89 0.56 14.39 2.61
N SER A 90 0.09 15.54 2.13
CA SER A 90 -0.36 16.64 3.01
C SER A 90 -1.64 16.32 3.80
N ILE A 91 -2.44 15.34 3.36
CA ILE A 91 -3.68 14.94 4.03
C ILE A 91 -3.54 13.64 4.83
N GLU A 92 -2.43 12.92 4.66
CA GLU A 92 -2.20 11.61 5.26
C GLU A 92 -1.88 11.73 6.74
N LYS A 93 -2.21 10.69 7.50
CA LYS A 93 -2.05 10.64 8.96
C LYS A 93 -1.39 9.34 9.37
N SER A 94 -0.72 9.33 10.52
CA SER A 94 -0.24 8.10 11.13
C SER A 94 -0.29 8.16 12.65
N ILE A 95 -0.40 7.00 13.28
CA ILE A 95 -0.36 6.84 14.73
C ILE A 95 0.35 5.53 15.09
N LEU A 96 0.94 5.48 16.29
CA LEU A 96 1.46 4.25 16.85
C LEU A 96 0.36 3.52 17.63
N VAL A 97 0.25 2.22 17.43
CA VAL A 97 -0.74 1.35 18.06
C VAL A 97 -0.01 0.37 18.98
N ASP A 98 -0.41 0.36 20.26
CA ASP A 98 0.05 -0.58 21.28
C ASP A 98 -1.16 -1.22 21.97
N SER A 99 -1.04 -1.65 23.23
CA SER A 99 -2.10 -2.36 23.94
C SER A 99 -3.34 -1.51 24.27
N GLU A 100 -3.18 -0.18 24.29
CA GLU A 100 -4.27 0.73 24.62
C GLU A 100 -5.06 1.14 23.37
N TRP A 101 -6.34 1.46 23.57
CA TRP A 101 -7.17 2.01 22.50
C TRP A 101 -6.66 3.40 22.11
N VAL A 102 -6.34 3.56 20.84
CA VAL A 102 -6.02 4.85 20.21
C VAL A 102 -6.97 5.13 19.07
N SER A 103 -7.15 6.41 18.75
CA SER A 103 -8.08 6.89 17.72
C SER A 103 -7.33 7.65 16.63
N ILE A 104 -7.78 7.52 15.40
CA ILE A 104 -7.29 8.31 14.25
C ILE A 104 -8.45 8.61 13.29
N SER A 105 -8.42 9.80 12.70
CA SER A 105 -9.34 10.23 11.65
C SER A 105 -8.61 11.17 10.68
N ALA A 106 -9.24 11.49 9.56
CA ALA A 106 -8.74 12.44 8.59
C ALA A 106 -9.89 13.22 7.93
N ASP A 107 -9.59 14.41 7.41
CA ASP A 107 -10.59 15.28 6.78
C ASP A 107 -10.92 14.87 5.33
N ASN A 108 -10.34 13.76 4.88
CA ASN A 108 -10.52 13.18 3.54
C ASN A 108 -10.65 11.66 3.66
N PRO A 109 -11.34 11.00 2.71
CA PRO A 109 -11.32 9.55 2.63
C PRO A 109 -9.90 9.03 2.41
N LEU A 110 -9.47 8.06 3.22
CA LEU A 110 -8.12 7.48 3.18
C LEU A 110 -8.17 5.98 3.48
N VAL A 111 -7.16 5.26 3.04
CA VAL A 111 -7.06 3.82 3.24
C VAL A 111 -6.17 3.52 4.46
N PRO A 112 -6.68 2.83 5.49
CA PRO A 112 -5.89 2.39 6.63
C PRO A 112 -4.99 1.19 6.29
N PHE A 113 -3.70 1.35 6.59
CA PHE A 113 -2.66 0.33 6.48
C PHE A 113 -1.90 0.19 7.78
N ILE A 114 -1.54 -1.04 8.13
CA ILE A 114 -0.51 -1.32 9.14
C ILE A 114 0.81 -1.58 8.41
N ASP A 115 1.87 -0.87 8.77
CA ASP A 115 3.22 -1.22 8.32
C ASP A 115 3.55 -2.63 8.79
N THR A 116 3.96 -3.51 7.88
CA THR A 116 4.26 -4.90 8.20
C THR A 116 5.46 -4.96 9.15
N PRO A 117 5.29 -5.49 10.37
CA PRO A 117 6.37 -5.57 11.33
C PRO A 117 7.46 -6.57 10.91
N TYR A 118 8.69 -6.26 11.31
CA TYR A 118 9.79 -7.21 11.25
C TYR A 118 9.84 -8.07 12.52
N GLY A 119 10.15 -9.35 12.35
CA GLY A 119 10.32 -10.32 13.44
C GLY A 119 9.59 -11.65 13.18
N GLU A 120 9.60 -12.51 14.20
CA GLU A 120 8.98 -13.84 14.13
C GLU A 120 7.54 -13.86 14.68
N GLU A 121 7.22 -12.94 15.58
CA GLU A 121 5.92 -12.88 16.26
C GLU A 121 4.93 -12.06 15.43
N ALA A 122 3.79 -12.64 15.06
CA ALA A 122 2.68 -11.89 14.48
C ALA A 122 2.02 -10.99 15.53
N ALA A 123 1.49 -9.84 15.12
CA ALA A 123 0.63 -9.04 15.97
C ALA A 123 -0.84 -9.39 15.73
N GLN A 124 -1.70 -9.15 16.72
CA GLN A 124 -3.15 -9.17 16.54
C GLN A 124 -3.66 -7.78 16.88
N ILE A 125 -4.57 -7.25 16.05
CA ILE A 125 -5.27 -6.00 16.31
C ILE A 125 -6.76 -6.23 16.54
N GLU A 126 -7.33 -5.36 17.36
CA GLU A 126 -8.77 -5.11 17.45
C GLU A 126 -9.03 -3.69 16.99
N TYR A 127 -10.02 -3.50 16.13
CA TYR A 127 -10.43 -2.18 15.70
C TYR A 127 -11.94 -2.04 15.56
N GLU A 128 -12.42 -0.82 15.66
CA GLU A 128 -13.81 -0.46 15.42
C GLU A 128 -13.86 0.89 14.67
N ILE A 129 -14.88 1.05 13.82
CA ILE A 129 -15.06 2.26 13.02
C ILE A 129 -16.26 3.00 13.58
N VAL A 130 -16.04 4.23 14.06
CA VAL A 130 -17.01 5.02 14.81
C VAL A 130 -18.04 5.67 13.89
N THR A 131 -18.90 4.84 13.28
CA THR A 131 -20.02 5.28 12.45
C THR A 131 -21.19 4.30 12.48
N SER A 132 -22.38 4.77 12.14
CA SER A 132 -23.55 3.94 11.80
C SER A 132 -23.70 3.71 10.29
N GLU A 133 -22.91 4.38 9.47
CA GLU A 133 -22.95 4.27 8.02
C GLU A 133 -22.19 3.05 7.52
N ARG A 134 -22.60 2.55 6.34
CA ARG A 134 -21.88 1.46 5.70
C ARG A 134 -20.54 1.95 5.17
N ILE A 135 -19.48 1.32 5.63
CA ILE A 135 -18.11 1.56 5.16
C ILE A 135 -17.90 0.98 3.76
N LYS A 136 -17.22 1.74 2.89
CA LYS A 136 -16.84 1.29 1.55
C LYS A 136 -15.71 0.25 1.67
N PRO A 137 -15.84 -0.93 1.05
CA PRO A 137 -14.72 -1.86 0.94
C PRO A 137 -13.65 -1.27 0.02
N LEU A 138 -12.39 -1.61 0.28
CA LEU A 138 -11.29 -1.30 -0.64
C LEU A 138 -11.30 -2.34 -1.77
N PRO A 139 -11.45 -1.93 -3.05
CA PRO A 139 -11.22 -2.84 -4.15
C PRO A 139 -9.75 -3.27 -4.19
N VAL A 140 -9.52 -4.59 -4.20
CA VAL A 140 -8.16 -5.16 -4.25
C VAL A 140 -8.05 -6.11 -5.42
N TYR A 141 -7.05 -5.90 -6.25
CA TYR A 141 -6.57 -6.87 -7.22
C TYR A 141 -5.32 -7.54 -6.66
N SER A 142 -5.34 -8.87 -6.56
CA SER A 142 -4.15 -9.66 -6.26
C SER A 142 -3.71 -10.36 -7.54
N TYR A 143 -2.41 -10.58 -7.70
CA TYR A 143 -1.86 -11.34 -8.83
C TYR A 143 -2.62 -12.65 -9.09
N HIS A 144 -2.97 -12.91 -10.36
CA HIS A 144 -3.88 -13.97 -10.81
C HIS A 144 -5.32 -13.86 -10.25
N GLY A 145 -5.75 -12.64 -9.97
CA GLY A 145 -7.08 -12.31 -9.50
C GLY A 145 -8.10 -12.20 -10.62
N ASP A 146 -9.34 -11.86 -10.26
CA ASP A 146 -10.43 -11.63 -11.22
C ASP A 146 -10.57 -10.12 -11.50
N ASP A 147 -10.07 -9.68 -12.67
CA ASP A 147 -10.12 -8.29 -13.13
C ASP A 147 -11.57 -7.76 -13.18
N THR A 148 -12.53 -8.61 -13.58
CA THR A 148 -13.94 -8.24 -13.72
C THR A 148 -14.57 -8.02 -12.35
N MET A 149 -14.31 -8.92 -11.40
CA MET A 149 -14.76 -8.76 -10.01
C MET A 149 -14.13 -7.52 -9.37
N PHE A 150 -12.83 -7.30 -9.59
CA PHE A 150 -12.10 -6.14 -9.09
C PHE A 150 -12.71 -4.82 -9.59
N LEU A 151 -12.86 -4.66 -10.91
CA LEU A 151 -13.40 -3.46 -11.52
C LEU A 151 -14.88 -3.25 -11.16
N SER A 152 -15.68 -4.32 -11.16
CA SER A 152 -17.10 -4.23 -10.78
C SER A 152 -17.31 -3.84 -9.32
N MET A 153 -16.44 -4.29 -8.40
CA MET A 153 -16.44 -3.84 -7.02
C MET A 153 -16.08 -2.35 -6.93
N TRP A 154 -15.06 -1.90 -7.68
CA TRP A 154 -14.70 -0.48 -7.73
C TRP A 154 -15.85 0.39 -8.25
N ASP A 155 -16.52 -0.05 -9.32
CA ASP A 155 -17.67 0.66 -9.90
C ASP A 155 -18.88 0.66 -8.96
N LYS A 156 -19.19 -0.47 -8.34
CA LYS A 156 -20.35 -0.63 -7.44
C LYS A 156 -20.28 0.27 -6.22
N PHE A 157 -19.10 0.39 -5.60
CA PHE A 157 -18.93 1.16 -4.36
C PHE A 157 -18.45 2.59 -4.61
N ASP A 158 -18.14 2.93 -5.87
CA ASP A 158 -17.60 4.22 -6.26
C ASP A 158 -16.41 4.63 -5.35
N ALA A 159 -15.51 3.68 -5.14
CA ALA A 159 -14.43 3.76 -4.18
C ALA A 159 -13.37 4.81 -4.58
N GLU A 160 -12.86 5.55 -3.61
CA GLU A 160 -11.88 6.63 -3.78
C GLU A 160 -10.49 6.09 -4.16
N TYR A 161 -10.22 4.85 -3.78
CA TYR A 161 -8.96 4.16 -4.06
C TYR A 161 -9.20 2.69 -4.36
N ALA A 162 -8.22 2.07 -4.99
CA ALA A 162 -8.07 0.63 -5.09
C ALA A 162 -6.60 0.23 -4.86
N LEU A 163 -6.36 -1.06 -4.66
CA LEU A 163 -5.03 -1.59 -4.38
C LEU A 163 -4.71 -2.74 -5.34
N ILE A 164 -3.59 -2.63 -6.05
CA ILE A 164 -3.03 -3.71 -6.86
C ILE A 164 -1.88 -4.34 -6.07
N LYS A 165 -1.85 -5.67 -5.96
CA LYS A 165 -0.84 -6.41 -5.18
C LYS A 165 -0.11 -7.42 -6.06
N GLY A 166 1.18 -7.18 -6.26
CA GLY A 166 2.13 -8.16 -6.76
C GLY A 166 2.91 -8.83 -5.60
N PRO A 167 3.78 -9.79 -5.92
CA PRO A 167 4.65 -10.42 -4.94
C PRO A 167 5.73 -9.47 -4.40
N ASP A 168 6.22 -8.51 -5.21
CA ASP A 168 7.29 -7.59 -4.85
C ASP A 168 6.82 -6.16 -4.56
N PHE A 169 5.54 -5.84 -4.83
CA PHE A 169 5.01 -4.49 -4.65
C PHE A 169 3.52 -4.44 -4.32
N GLN A 170 3.10 -3.29 -3.81
CA GLN A 170 1.71 -2.87 -3.67
C GLN A 170 1.55 -1.49 -4.31
N LEU A 171 0.50 -1.28 -5.10
CA LEU A 171 0.22 0.00 -5.76
C LEU A 171 -1.16 0.53 -5.32
N LEU A 172 -1.16 1.65 -4.59
CA LEU A 172 -2.38 2.36 -4.19
C LEU A 172 -2.81 3.30 -5.31
N VAL A 173 -3.92 2.97 -5.96
CA VAL A 173 -4.44 3.67 -7.14
C VAL A 173 -5.59 4.61 -6.73
N PRO A 174 -5.50 5.93 -6.98
CA PRO A 174 -6.63 6.83 -6.78
C PRO A 174 -7.70 6.63 -7.86
N LYS A 175 -8.95 6.93 -7.52
CA LYS A 175 -10.10 6.85 -8.43
C LYS A 175 -9.90 7.55 -9.77
N ASN A 176 -9.15 8.64 -9.80
CA ASN A 176 -8.85 9.38 -11.04
C ASN A 176 -8.09 8.55 -12.10
N ASP A 177 -7.49 7.43 -11.69
CA ASP A 177 -6.79 6.50 -12.57
C ASP A 177 -7.56 5.20 -12.82
N LYS A 178 -8.79 5.08 -12.33
CA LYS A 178 -9.62 3.87 -12.55
C LYS A 178 -9.72 3.50 -14.02
N GLU A 179 -9.94 4.49 -14.90
CA GLU A 179 -10.02 4.24 -16.35
C GLU A 179 -8.66 3.97 -17.00
N LYS A 180 -7.54 4.40 -16.41
CA LYS A 180 -6.20 4.00 -16.86
C LYS A 180 -5.93 2.53 -16.50
N VAL A 181 -6.35 2.11 -15.31
CA VAL A 181 -6.27 0.70 -14.88
C VAL A 181 -7.19 -0.19 -15.71
N ARG A 182 -8.39 0.28 -16.05
CA ARG A 182 -9.32 -0.45 -16.92
C ARG A 182 -8.79 -0.59 -18.36
N ASN A 183 -8.09 0.43 -18.85
CA ASN A 183 -7.59 0.51 -20.22
C ASN A 183 -6.07 0.71 -20.21
N LEU A 184 -5.35 -0.28 -19.68
CA LEU A 184 -3.88 -0.28 -19.71
C LEU A 184 -3.41 -0.12 -21.16
N LYS A 185 -2.51 0.83 -21.38
CA LYS A 185 -2.01 1.15 -22.73
C LYS A 185 -0.92 0.17 -23.18
N ASP A 186 -0.02 -0.15 -22.25
CA ASP A 186 1.21 -0.89 -22.54
C ASP A 186 1.09 -2.37 -22.14
N TYR A 187 0.00 -2.74 -21.44
CA TYR A 187 -0.24 -4.08 -20.93
C TYR A 187 -1.63 -4.57 -21.31
N ARG A 188 -1.76 -5.87 -21.57
CA ARG A 188 -3.02 -6.53 -21.93
C ARG A 188 -3.88 -6.85 -20.70
N SER A 189 -3.26 -6.95 -19.53
CA SER A 189 -3.94 -7.25 -18.25
C SER A 189 -3.16 -6.68 -17.06
N LEU A 190 -3.81 -6.69 -15.88
CA LEU A 190 -3.14 -6.37 -14.62
C LEU A 190 -2.07 -7.40 -14.24
N ASP A 191 -2.26 -8.66 -14.64
CA ASP A 191 -1.24 -9.70 -14.48
C ASP A 191 0.02 -9.38 -15.29
N GLU A 192 -0.09 -8.94 -16.54
CA GLU A 192 1.07 -8.58 -17.37
C GLU A 192 1.83 -7.36 -16.80
N LEU A 193 1.10 -6.39 -16.23
CA LEU A 193 1.70 -5.28 -15.47
C LEU A 193 2.50 -5.82 -14.26
N ILE A 194 1.92 -6.76 -13.50
CA ILE A 194 2.59 -7.34 -12.32
C ILE A 194 3.81 -8.18 -12.75
N GLU A 195 3.71 -8.95 -13.82
CA GLU A 195 4.81 -9.74 -14.41
C GLU A 195 5.97 -8.83 -14.81
N HIS A 196 5.70 -7.69 -15.43
CA HIS A 196 6.73 -6.68 -15.73
C HIS A 196 7.48 -6.22 -14.47
N TYR A 197 6.77 -5.95 -13.37
CA TYR A 197 7.43 -5.61 -12.10
C TYR A 197 8.21 -6.78 -11.51
N ILE A 198 7.71 -8.01 -11.60
CA ILE A 198 8.43 -9.21 -11.16
C ILE A 198 9.78 -9.31 -11.90
N GLU A 199 9.78 -9.08 -13.21
CA GLU A 199 10.99 -9.08 -14.03
C GLU A 199 11.94 -7.94 -13.66
N LEU A 200 11.42 -6.72 -13.47
CA LEU A 200 12.19 -5.54 -13.06
C LEU A 200 12.87 -5.75 -11.70
N PHE A 201 12.10 -6.13 -10.67
CA PHE A 201 12.65 -6.41 -9.34
C PHE A 201 13.61 -7.59 -9.38
N GLY A 202 13.28 -8.66 -10.10
CA GLY A 202 14.14 -9.81 -10.30
C GLY A 202 15.50 -9.44 -10.90
N TYR A 203 15.50 -8.58 -11.91
CA TYR A 203 16.73 -8.09 -12.52
C TYR A 203 17.54 -7.19 -11.58
N TYR A 204 16.89 -6.27 -10.85
CA TYR A 204 17.60 -5.42 -9.89
C TYR A 204 18.18 -6.24 -8.73
N ASN A 205 17.44 -7.25 -8.27
CA ASN A 205 17.94 -8.22 -7.30
C ASN A 205 19.19 -8.94 -7.81
N GLN A 206 19.19 -9.37 -9.09
CA GLN A 206 20.35 -10.00 -9.70
C GLN A 206 21.57 -9.07 -9.74
N ILE A 207 21.41 -7.81 -10.18
CA ILE A 207 22.49 -6.82 -10.20
C ILE A 207 23.03 -6.58 -8.78
N ALA A 208 22.14 -6.52 -7.79
CA ALA A 208 22.51 -6.33 -6.39
C ALA A 208 23.13 -7.58 -5.73
N GLY A 209 23.19 -8.70 -6.44
CA GLY A 209 23.78 -9.95 -5.95
C GLY A 209 22.86 -10.77 -5.03
N PHE A 210 21.54 -10.58 -5.09
CA PHE A 210 20.57 -11.37 -4.33
C PHE A 210 20.20 -12.67 -5.06
N ASP A 211 21.16 -13.57 -5.23
CA ASP A 211 21.06 -14.82 -6.01
C ASP A 211 20.82 -16.09 -5.16
N ASN A 212 20.63 -15.94 -3.84
CA ASN A 212 20.49 -17.03 -2.87
C ASN A 212 21.72 -17.96 -2.73
N SER A 213 22.91 -17.54 -3.19
CA SER A 213 24.15 -18.33 -3.04
C SER A 213 24.64 -18.46 -1.60
N SER A 214 24.23 -17.52 -0.72
CA SER A 214 24.50 -17.51 0.71
C SER A 214 23.35 -16.84 1.47
N LYS A 215 23.40 -16.81 2.81
CA LYS A 215 22.41 -16.12 3.64
C LYS A 215 22.39 -14.61 3.31
N GLU A 216 23.55 -14.01 3.12
CA GLU A 216 23.73 -12.59 2.82
C GLU A 216 23.35 -12.24 1.38
N ASN A 217 23.19 -13.25 0.50
CA ASN A 217 22.72 -13.10 -0.87
C ASN A 217 21.23 -13.47 -1.03
N GLN A 218 20.48 -13.66 0.06
CA GLN A 218 19.03 -13.82 -0.03
C GLN A 218 18.34 -12.47 -0.24
N ASN A 219 17.28 -12.44 -1.04
CA ASN A 219 16.43 -11.25 -1.14
C ASN A 219 15.55 -11.10 0.12
N GLY A 220 15.20 -9.86 0.47
CA GLY A 220 14.18 -9.57 1.46
C GLY A 220 12.78 -9.84 0.89
N VAL A 221 11.86 -10.32 1.73
CA VAL A 221 10.47 -10.59 1.36
C VAL A 221 9.56 -9.35 1.42
N ASN A 222 10.10 -8.22 1.86
CA ASN A 222 9.36 -6.96 1.96
C ASN A 222 9.06 -6.39 0.58
N ARG A 223 7.82 -5.94 0.39
CA ARG A 223 7.35 -5.33 -0.85
C ARG A 223 7.60 -3.83 -0.88
N PHE A 224 7.73 -3.28 -2.08
CA PHE A 224 7.68 -1.84 -2.33
C PHE A 224 6.23 -1.33 -2.23
N PHE A 225 6.05 -0.07 -1.83
CA PHE A 225 4.74 0.58 -1.81
C PHE A 225 4.78 1.75 -2.77
N LEU A 226 3.98 1.64 -3.82
CA LEU A 226 3.91 2.58 -4.92
C LEU A 226 2.60 3.37 -4.78
N LYS A 227 2.66 4.69 -5.01
CA LYS A 227 1.47 5.55 -4.95
C LYS A 227 1.62 6.81 -5.78
N ALA A 228 0.55 7.58 -5.84
CA ALA A 228 0.57 8.98 -6.20
C ALA A 228 0.85 9.86 -4.96
N ASP A 229 1.47 11.00 -5.17
CA ASP A 229 1.59 12.06 -4.18
C ASP A 229 1.59 13.43 -4.88
N LYS A 230 0.41 14.06 -4.94
CA LYS A 230 0.22 15.44 -5.42
C LYS A 230 1.17 16.46 -4.77
N ASN A 231 1.69 16.18 -3.58
CA ASN A 231 2.55 17.09 -2.83
C ASN A 231 4.05 16.83 -3.02
N GLY A 232 4.43 15.89 -3.90
CA GLY A 232 5.84 15.63 -4.21
C GLY A 232 6.52 16.84 -4.86
N GLY A 233 7.77 17.11 -4.49
CA GLY A 233 8.52 18.30 -4.93
C GLY A 233 9.29 18.15 -6.25
N VAL A 234 9.32 16.95 -6.83
CA VAL A 234 10.13 16.56 -8.00
C VAL A 234 9.29 15.71 -8.97
N GLY A 235 9.85 15.08 -10.01
CA GLY A 235 9.06 14.32 -10.99
C GLY A 235 8.40 13.05 -10.43
N ALA A 236 9.14 12.32 -9.60
CA ALA A 236 8.76 11.21 -8.74
C ALA A 236 9.82 11.15 -7.62
N TYR A 237 9.61 10.33 -6.58
CA TYR A 237 10.62 10.16 -5.54
C TYR A 237 10.53 8.78 -4.87
N TYR A 238 11.68 8.29 -4.43
CA TYR A 238 11.81 7.21 -3.47
C TYR A 238 12.03 7.77 -2.06
N SER A 239 11.33 7.23 -1.08
CA SER A 239 11.49 7.57 0.33
C SER A 239 11.65 6.31 1.18
N SER A 240 11.92 6.50 2.48
CA SER A 240 11.96 5.37 3.42
C SER A 240 10.62 4.62 3.52
N GLU A 241 9.50 5.25 3.13
CA GLU A 241 8.15 4.75 3.39
C GLU A 241 7.37 4.33 2.14
N TRP A 242 7.71 4.85 0.97
CA TRP A 242 7.10 4.52 -0.33
C TRP A 242 7.91 5.11 -1.47
N ALA A 243 7.64 4.66 -2.69
CA ALA A 243 7.95 5.41 -3.90
C ALA A 243 6.67 6.07 -4.43
N ALA A 244 6.75 7.34 -4.84
CA ALA A 244 5.58 8.09 -5.28
C ALA A 244 5.81 8.87 -6.57
N ASN A 245 4.79 8.88 -7.42
CA ASN A 245 4.70 9.83 -8.52
C ASN A 245 4.22 11.16 -7.95
N SER A 246 4.93 12.26 -8.21
CA SER A 246 4.65 13.55 -7.56
C SER A 246 3.43 14.31 -8.12
N TYR A 247 2.44 13.56 -8.60
CA TYR A 247 1.19 14.04 -9.16
C TYR A 247 0.05 13.31 -8.48
N SER A 248 -1.19 13.77 -8.70
CA SER A 248 -2.39 13.09 -8.18
C SER A 248 -2.71 11.75 -8.88
N THR A 249 -1.80 11.25 -9.72
CA THR A 249 -1.98 10.08 -10.59
C THR A 249 -0.84 9.08 -10.44
N VAL A 250 -1.15 7.80 -10.57
CA VAL A 250 -0.18 6.70 -10.61
C VAL A 250 0.31 6.37 -12.02
N GLU A 251 0.01 7.20 -13.02
CA GLU A 251 0.26 6.92 -14.44
C GLU A 251 1.67 6.38 -14.73
N CYS A 252 2.72 6.95 -14.14
CA CYS A 252 4.08 6.46 -14.39
C CYS A 252 4.27 4.99 -13.98
N TRP A 253 3.56 4.51 -12.95
CA TRP A 253 3.61 3.13 -12.46
C TRP A 253 2.81 2.16 -13.35
N LEU A 254 2.02 2.68 -14.30
CA LEU A 254 1.22 1.90 -15.26
C LEU A 254 1.84 1.92 -16.67
N THR A 255 3.06 2.44 -16.81
CA THR A 255 3.76 2.65 -18.08
C THR A 255 5.06 1.84 -18.10
N GLU A 256 5.27 1.06 -19.16
CA GLU A 256 6.37 0.09 -19.26
C GLU A 256 7.76 0.75 -19.33
N ASP A 257 7.98 1.70 -20.24
CA ASP A 257 9.29 2.35 -20.42
C ASP A 257 9.41 3.65 -19.59
N SER A 258 8.91 3.61 -18.37
CA SER A 258 8.93 4.78 -17.50
C SER A 258 10.29 4.91 -16.82
N TRP A 259 11.17 5.78 -17.34
CA TRP A 259 12.45 6.09 -16.68
C TRP A 259 12.27 6.48 -15.21
N LYS A 260 11.19 7.20 -14.89
CA LYS A 260 10.83 7.52 -13.50
C LYS A 260 10.72 6.26 -12.64
N VAL A 261 10.04 5.22 -13.12
CA VAL A 261 9.87 3.97 -12.37
C VAL A 261 11.22 3.29 -12.14
N LEU A 262 12.02 3.17 -13.19
CA LEU A 262 13.35 2.55 -13.13
C LEU A 262 14.24 3.29 -12.13
N HIS A 263 14.32 4.61 -12.25
CA HIS A 263 15.13 5.47 -11.41
C HIS A 263 14.70 5.44 -9.92
N GLU A 264 13.40 5.59 -9.64
CA GLU A 264 12.91 5.62 -8.27
C GLU A 264 13.01 4.27 -7.57
N ILE A 265 12.73 3.17 -8.27
CA ILE A 265 12.90 1.84 -7.67
C ILE A 265 14.37 1.57 -7.38
N ALA A 266 15.28 2.01 -8.25
CA ALA A 266 16.72 1.82 -8.11
C ALA A 266 17.31 2.54 -6.88
N HIS A 267 16.71 3.64 -6.40
CA HIS A 267 17.11 4.26 -5.13
C HIS A 267 16.97 3.30 -3.93
N GLY A 268 16.09 2.30 -4.00
CA GLY A 268 16.03 1.24 -2.98
C GLY A 268 17.29 0.36 -2.93
N TYR A 269 17.99 0.23 -4.07
CA TYR A 269 19.16 -0.64 -4.24
C TYR A 269 20.50 0.08 -4.05
N GLN A 270 20.45 1.38 -3.78
CA GLN A 270 21.62 2.19 -3.48
C GLN A 270 22.30 1.77 -2.19
N ALA A 271 23.59 1.44 -2.26
CA ALA A 271 24.36 0.97 -1.12
C ALA A 271 24.82 2.13 -0.23
N GLY A 272 25.16 1.82 1.01
CA GLY A 272 25.47 2.81 2.05
C GLY A 272 26.74 3.64 1.83
N PHE A 273 27.50 3.40 0.77
CA PHE A 273 28.62 4.24 0.39
C PHE A 273 28.21 5.46 -0.45
N ASP A 274 26.92 5.60 -0.77
CA ASP A 274 26.45 6.74 -1.54
C ASP A 274 26.67 8.07 -0.81
N ASN A 275 27.17 9.07 -1.56
CA ASN A 275 27.56 10.38 -1.03
C ASN A 275 28.70 10.36 0.01
N ILE A 276 29.38 9.22 0.24
CA ILE A 276 30.56 9.15 1.10
C ILE A 276 31.79 9.54 0.28
N GLY A 277 32.26 10.78 0.47
CA GLY A 277 33.46 11.32 -0.16
C GLY A 277 33.26 11.88 -1.58
N MET A 278 32.25 11.39 -2.32
CA MET A 278 31.83 11.91 -3.63
C MET A 278 30.31 11.80 -3.76
N TYR A 279 29.67 12.78 -4.42
CA TYR A 279 28.24 12.73 -4.69
C TYR A 279 27.88 11.62 -5.69
N THR A 280 27.04 10.68 -5.27
CA THR A 280 26.58 9.54 -6.08
C THR A 280 25.09 9.23 -5.92
N GLY A 281 24.37 9.99 -5.08
CA GLY A 281 22.97 9.73 -4.73
C GLY A 281 21.98 9.74 -5.91
N GLU A 282 22.33 10.37 -7.03
CA GLU A 282 21.55 10.40 -8.28
C GLU A 282 22.32 9.79 -9.45
N VAL A 283 23.34 8.98 -9.16
CA VAL A 283 24.27 8.43 -10.16
C VAL A 283 24.27 6.91 -10.11
N SER A 284 24.47 6.31 -8.94
CA SER A 284 24.62 4.86 -8.78
C SER A 284 23.30 4.11 -9.07
N ASN A 285 22.16 4.68 -8.68
CA ASN A 285 20.83 4.16 -9.01
C ASN A 285 20.58 4.10 -10.52
N ASN A 286 21.03 5.10 -11.29
CA ASN A 286 20.81 5.13 -12.74
C ASN A 286 21.43 3.93 -13.47
N LEU A 287 22.48 3.32 -12.91
CA LEU A 287 23.08 2.12 -13.49
C LEU A 287 22.08 0.97 -13.57
N PHE A 288 21.23 0.79 -12.55
CA PHE A 288 20.19 -0.24 -12.57
C PHE A 288 19.17 -0.01 -13.69
N GLY A 289 18.66 1.22 -13.81
CA GLY A 289 17.70 1.60 -14.85
C GLY A 289 18.28 1.46 -16.26
N VAL A 290 19.50 1.97 -16.48
CA VAL A 290 20.17 1.86 -17.78
C VAL A 290 20.40 0.40 -18.15
N GLN A 291 20.93 -0.41 -17.23
CA GLN A 291 21.18 -1.83 -17.50
C GLN A 291 19.89 -2.58 -17.86
N TYR A 292 18.77 -2.24 -17.21
CA TYR A 292 17.47 -2.82 -17.55
C TYR A 292 16.98 -2.41 -18.94
N GLN A 293 17.14 -1.14 -19.33
CA GLN A 293 16.83 -0.71 -20.70
C GLN A 293 17.70 -1.43 -21.74
N TYR A 294 18.98 -1.68 -21.46
CA TYR A 294 19.84 -2.49 -22.34
C TYR A 294 19.48 -3.98 -22.34
N LEU A 295 18.95 -4.53 -21.24
CA LEU A 295 18.43 -5.89 -21.20
C LEU A 295 17.25 -6.06 -22.16
N ILE A 296 16.31 -5.11 -22.15
CA ILE A 296 15.08 -5.19 -22.96
C ILE A 296 15.33 -4.79 -24.41
N TYR A 297 16.00 -3.67 -24.65
CA TYR A 297 16.14 -3.09 -25.99
C TYR A 297 17.44 -3.49 -26.69
N GLY A 298 18.38 -4.14 -26.00
CA GLY A 298 19.72 -4.37 -26.53
C GLY A 298 20.37 -3.05 -26.94
N LYS A 299 20.93 -2.99 -28.15
CA LYS A 299 21.55 -1.77 -28.67
C LYS A 299 20.55 -0.66 -29.03
N GLU A 300 19.27 -0.95 -29.20
CA GLU A 300 18.25 0.09 -29.43
C GLU A 300 18.05 0.98 -28.20
N ALA A 301 18.53 0.58 -27.02
CA ALA A 301 18.58 1.44 -25.83
C ALA A 301 19.40 2.73 -26.08
N ASP A 302 20.33 2.73 -27.05
CA ASP A 302 21.06 3.94 -27.43
C ASP A 302 20.12 5.03 -28.01
N GLU A 303 19.01 4.62 -28.61
CA GLU A 303 18.04 5.48 -29.29
C GLU A 303 16.78 5.71 -28.45
N LYS A 304 16.38 4.71 -27.65
CA LYS A 304 15.15 4.74 -26.84
C LYS A 304 15.40 5.06 -25.37
N GLY A 305 16.58 4.72 -24.85
CA GLY A 305 16.88 4.79 -23.43
C GLY A 305 17.20 6.20 -22.94
N TRP A 306 17.12 6.36 -21.62
CA TRP A 306 17.36 7.64 -20.96
C TRP A 306 18.84 8.09 -21.06
N LEU A 307 19.78 7.15 -21.05
CA LEU A 307 21.23 7.43 -20.98
C LEU A 307 21.71 8.45 -22.01
N PHE A 308 21.19 8.36 -23.24
CA PHE A 308 21.55 9.26 -24.33
C PHE A 308 20.41 10.21 -24.69
N ASN A 309 19.62 10.61 -23.70
CA ASN A 309 18.49 11.53 -23.85
C ASN A 309 17.56 11.08 -25.00
N TYR A 310 17.15 9.81 -24.99
CA TYR A 310 16.25 9.23 -25.98
C TYR A 310 16.78 9.40 -27.42
N GLY A 311 18.04 9.01 -27.63
CA GLY A 311 18.72 9.02 -28.94
C GLY A 311 19.39 10.35 -29.32
N LYS A 312 19.26 11.38 -28.49
CA LYS A 312 19.87 12.70 -28.69
C LYS A 312 21.30 12.75 -28.13
N LYS A 313 22.15 11.83 -28.61
CA LYS A 313 23.54 11.67 -28.14
C LYS A 313 24.37 12.95 -28.16
N GLU A 314 24.11 13.84 -29.11
CA GLU A 314 24.82 15.12 -29.25
C GLU A 314 24.47 16.14 -28.14
N GLU A 315 23.44 15.89 -27.33
CA GLU A 315 22.99 16.75 -26.23
C GLU A 315 23.54 16.35 -24.84
N VAL A 316 24.34 15.26 -24.73
CA VAL A 316 24.71 14.61 -23.46
C VAL A 316 26.21 14.69 -23.16
#